data_AF-A0A653MLI7-F1
#
_entry.id   AF-A0A653MLI7-F1
#
_cell.length_a   1.000
_cell.length_b   1.000
_cell.length_c   1.000
_cell.angle_alpha   90.00
_cell.angle_beta   90.00
_cell.angle_gamma   90.00
#
_symmetry.space_group_name_H-M   'P 1'
#
loop_
_entity.id
_entity.type
_entity.pdbx_description
1 polymer ?
#
loop_
_entity_poly.entity_id
_entity_poly.type
_entity_poly.pdbx_seq_one_letter_code
_entity_poly.pdbx_strand_id
1 'polypeptide(L)'
;MSFLTIIKDLKINKKTIFFSVLGQTYYFLIAFFLFRPDYLQLIDENYFLDFNFYFLILVSFFMSIIWFLMNISVTAILLLLSNKENTSSLFINAMICSIGYLTFAMVLNFLLDYDFRHFISFAFSFIAIRIIWTIIRMFLFNKSLV
;
A
#
# COMPACT_ATOMS: atom_id res chain seq x y z
N MET A 1 -23.65 5.85 -7.54
CA MET A 1 -23.21 5.47 -6.18
C MET A 1 -22.09 6.44 -5.78
N SER A 2 -22.20 7.12 -4.63
CA SER A 2 -21.18 8.09 -4.20
C SER A 2 -19.98 7.37 -3.56
N PHE A 3 -18.78 7.92 -3.71
CA PHE A 3 -17.54 7.40 -3.09
C PHE A 3 -17.70 7.23 -1.57
N LEU A 4 -18.43 8.16 -0.93
CA LEU A 4 -18.70 8.12 0.50
C LEU A 4 -19.61 6.93 0.89
N THR A 5 -20.51 6.52 0.00
CA THR A 5 -21.38 5.35 0.21
C THR A 5 -20.57 4.06 0.11
N ILE A 6 -19.64 3.98 -0.84
CA ILE A 6 -18.77 2.81 -1.05
C ILE A 6 -17.83 2.58 0.12
N ILE A 7 -17.29 3.65 0.71
CA ILE A 7 -16.47 3.56 1.94
C ILE A 7 -17.29 3.00 3.11
N LYS A 8 -18.56 3.38 3.23
CA LYS A 8 -19.46 2.82 4.25
C LYS A 8 -19.79 1.35 3.97
N ASP A 9 -19.96 0.98 2.71
CA ASP A 9 -20.27 -0.38 2.28
C ASP A 9 -19.08 -1.35 2.38
N LEU A 10 -17.85 -0.83 2.43
CA LEU A 10 -16.64 -1.62 2.68
C LEU A 10 -16.60 -2.22 4.09
N LYS A 11 -17.45 -1.76 5.03
CA LYS A 11 -17.60 -2.27 6.41
C LYS A 11 -16.26 -2.62 7.09
N ILE A 12 -15.23 -1.79 6.88
CA ILE A 12 -13.89 -2.07 7.39
C ILE A 12 -13.93 -1.90 8.91
N ASN A 13 -13.66 -2.98 9.63
CA ASN A 13 -13.61 -2.94 11.09
C ASN A 13 -12.39 -2.12 11.55
N LYS A 14 -12.53 -1.35 12.63
CA LYS A 14 -11.44 -0.56 13.23
C LYS A 14 -10.22 -1.42 13.54
N LYS A 15 -10.43 -2.66 13.99
CA LYS A 15 -9.36 -3.63 14.24
C LYS A 15 -8.57 -3.94 12.96
N THR A 16 -9.26 -4.15 11.83
CA THR A 16 -8.62 -4.42 10.53
C THR A 16 -7.79 -3.24 10.05
N ILE A 17 -8.30 -2.01 10.21
CA ILE A 17 -7.54 -0.78 9.90
C ILE A 17 -6.25 -0.76 10.73
N PHE A 18 -6.36 -0.95 12.04
CA PHE A 18 -5.23 -0.90 12.96
C PHE A 18 -4.16 -1.95 12.62
N PHE A 19 -4.55 -3.22 12.49
CA PHE A 19 -3.61 -4.29 12.14
C PHE A 19 -3.00 -4.11 10.76
N SER A 20 -3.78 -3.60 9.80
CA SER A 20 -3.26 -3.31 8.46
C SER A 20 -2.21 -2.22 8.49
N VAL A 21 -2.49 -1.09 9.14
CA VAL A 21 -1.55 0.04 9.22
C VAL A 21 -0.30 -0.36 9.99
N LEU A 22 -0.43 -1.08 11.10
CA LEU A 22 0.74 -1.59 11.82
C LEU A 22 1.54 -2.57 10.98
N GLY A 23 0.89 -3.54 10.34
CA GLY A 23 1.55 -4.51 9.47
C GLY A 23 2.35 -3.84 8.35
N GLN A 24 1.76 -2.84 7.69
CA GLN A 24 2.41 -2.05 6.63
C GLN A 24 3.52 -1.14 7.16
N THR A 25 3.43 -0.65 8.39
CA THR A 25 4.47 0.18 9.03
C THR A 25 5.80 -0.57 9.09
N TYR A 26 5.77 -1.87 9.40
CA TYR A 26 6.98 -2.70 9.40
C TYR A 26 7.67 -2.75 8.03
N TYR A 27 6.92 -2.85 6.93
CA TYR A 27 7.51 -2.84 5.59
C TYR A 27 8.19 -1.52 5.26
N PHE A 28 7.59 -0.39 5.63
CA PHE A 28 8.21 0.92 5.43
C PHE A 28 9.42 1.13 6.33
N LEU A 29 9.41 0.58 7.56
CA LEU A 29 10.57 0.62 8.45
C LEU A 29 11.74 -0.17 7.86
N ILE A 30 11.49 -1.39 7.37
CA ILE A 30 12.50 -2.21 6.69
C ILE A 30 13.03 -1.49 5.45
N ALA A 31 12.14 -0.91 4.62
CA ALA A 31 12.56 -0.14 3.44
C ALA A 31 13.44 1.06 3.81
N PHE A 32 13.11 1.77 4.90
CA PHE A 32 13.92 2.88 5.38
C PHE A 32 15.32 2.40 5.78
N PHE A 33 15.42 1.31 6.54
CA PHE A 33 16.71 0.76 6.92
C PHE A 33 17.54 0.25 5.75
N LEU A 34 16.90 -0.30 4.71
CA LEU A 34 17.60 -0.80 3.52
C LEU A 34 18.08 0.32 2.59
N PHE A 35 17.27 1.36 2.37
CA PHE A 35 17.51 2.34 1.31
C PHE A 35 17.88 3.75 1.81
N ARG A 36 18.01 3.93 3.13
CA ARG A 36 18.52 5.16 3.77
C ARG A 36 19.53 4.81 4.87
N PRO A 37 20.68 4.21 4.53
CA PRO A 37 21.70 3.85 5.50
C PRO A 37 22.26 5.06 6.26
N ASP A 38 22.19 6.26 5.68
CA ASP A 38 22.62 7.50 6.36
C ASP A 38 21.82 7.78 7.63
N TYR A 39 20.55 7.37 7.68
CA TYR A 39 19.71 7.52 8.87
C TYR A 39 20.00 6.46 9.93
N LEU A 40 20.59 5.31 9.56
CA LEU A 40 21.07 4.31 10.52
C LEU A 40 22.26 4.83 11.32
N GLN A 41 23.11 5.64 10.69
CA GLN A 41 24.30 6.20 11.35
C GLN A 41 23.94 7.28 12.39
N LEU A 42 22.74 7.84 12.31
CA LEU A 42 22.20 8.81 13.27
C LEU A 42 21.51 8.12 14.46
N ILE A 43 21.38 6.80 14.43
CA ILE A 43 20.74 6.05 15.49
C ILE A 43 21.78 5.64 16.53
N ASP A 44 21.54 6.05 17.77
CA ASP A 44 22.39 5.68 18.90
C ASP A 44 22.28 4.18 19.21
N GLU A 45 23.32 3.61 19.82
CA GLU A 45 23.36 2.19 20.18
C GLU A 45 22.19 1.75 21.09
N ASN A 46 21.60 2.70 21.82
CA ASN A 46 20.46 2.46 22.70
C ASN A 46 19.13 2.90 22.05
N TYR A 47 18.62 2.07 21.15
CA TYR A 47 17.38 2.29 20.39
C TYR A 47 16.15 2.70 21.24
N PHE A 48 16.09 2.29 22.51
CA PHE A 48 14.94 2.57 23.38
C PHE A 48 14.86 4.02 23.86
N LEU A 49 15.94 4.79 23.76
CA LEU A 49 15.99 6.18 24.20
C LEU A 49 16.27 7.15 23.04
N ASP A 50 16.37 6.62 21.83
CA ASP A 50 16.77 7.40 20.67
C ASP A 50 15.59 8.06 19.97
N PHE A 51 15.58 9.39 19.99
CA PHE A 51 14.60 10.22 19.32
C PHE A 51 14.57 10.00 17.80
N ASN A 52 15.72 9.76 17.15
CA ASN A 52 15.81 9.53 15.71
C ASN A 52 15.13 8.21 15.32
N PHE A 53 15.29 7.17 16.14
CA PHE A 53 14.60 5.90 15.96
C PHE A 53 13.08 6.05 16.05
N TYR A 54 12.58 6.76 17.07
CA TYR A 54 11.13 7.03 17.19
C TYR A 54 10.60 7.92 16.06
N PHE A 55 11.40 8.88 15.59
CA PHE A 55 11.06 9.70 14.43
C PHE A 55 10.92 8.84 13.16
N LEU A 56 11.82 7.89 12.92
CA LEU A 56 11.72 6.96 11.79
C LEU A 56 10.47 6.08 11.89
N ILE A 57 10.18 5.52 13.07
CA ILE A 57 8.93 4.76 13.29
C ILE A 57 7.71 5.62 12.96
N LEU A 58 7.69 6.88 13.41
CA LEU A 58 6.60 7.81 13.15
C LEU A 58 6.43 8.08 11.65
N VAL A 59 7.52 8.32 10.93
CA VAL A 59 7.50 8.53 9.46
C VAL A 59 7.00 7.27 8.75
N SER A 60 7.49 6.08 9.12
CA SER A 60 7.02 4.81 8.55
C SER A 60 5.52 4.58 8.84
N PHE A 61 5.04 4.99 10.01
CA PHE A 61 3.63 4.90 10.36
C PHE A 61 2.76 5.84 9.51
N PHE A 62 3.19 7.08 9.27
CA PHE A 62 2.50 8.00 8.37
C PHE A 62 2.49 7.50 6.92
N MET A 63 3.61 6.97 6.42
CA MET A 63 3.67 6.34 5.10
C MET A 63 2.69 5.17 4.99
N SER A 64 2.59 4.35 6.03
CA SER A 64 1.62 3.26 6.11
C SER A 64 0.17 3.76 6.06
N ILE A 65 -0.18 4.84 6.77
CA ILE A 65 -1.52 5.44 6.69
C ILE A 65 -1.82 5.91 5.27
N ILE A 66 -0.90 6.62 4.63
CA ILE A 66 -1.06 7.11 3.24
C ILE A 66 -1.26 5.93 2.30
N TRP A 67 -0.45 4.89 2.44
CA TRP A 67 -0.55 3.67 1.66
C TRP A 67 -1.89 2.95 1.87
N PHE A 68 -2.35 2.83 3.11
CA PHE A 68 -3.65 2.28 3.45
C PHE A 68 -4.80 3.06 2.79
N LEU A 69 -4.77 4.39 2.86
CA LEU A 69 -5.76 5.26 2.22
C LEU A 69 -5.75 5.14 0.69
N MET A 70 -4.57 4.99 0.08
CA MET A 70 -4.45 4.68 -1.35
C MET A 70 -5.13 3.36 -1.69
N ASN A 71 -4.91 2.30 -0.90
CA ASN A 71 -5.56 1.01 -1.15
C ASN A 71 -7.08 1.07 -1.02
N ILE A 72 -7.62 1.84 -0.06
CA ILE A 72 -9.06 2.10 0.03
C ILE A 72 -9.55 2.80 -1.23
N SER A 73 -8.85 3.84 -1.68
CA SER A 73 -9.22 4.62 -2.86
C SER A 73 -9.22 3.75 -4.12
N VAL A 74 -8.19 2.91 -4.30
CA VAL A 74 -8.09 1.93 -5.38
C VAL A 74 -9.24 0.93 -5.31
N THR A 75 -9.53 0.38 -4.14
CA THR A 75 -10.64 -0.56 -3.94
C THR A 75 -11.97 0.08 -4.31
N ALA A 76 -12.19 1.33 -3.91
CA ALA A 76 -13.41 2.07 -4.24
C ALA A 76 -13.53 2.35 -5.75
N ILE A 77 -12.44 2.70 -6.44
CA ILE A 77 -12.41 2.83 -7.91
C ILE A 77 -12.73 1.49 -8.58
N LEU A 78 -12.12 0.40 -8.12
CA LEU A 78 -12.38 -0.94 -8.65
C LEU A 78 -13.83 -1.38 -8.42
N LEU A 79 -14.44 -1.01 -7.30
CA LEU A 79 -15.87 -1.28 -7.02
C LEU A 79 -16.79 -0.47 -7.93
N LEU A 80 -16.50 0.81 -8.16
CA LEU A 80 -17.23 1.64 -9.12
C LEU A 80 -17.21 1.03 -10.52
N LEU A 81 -16.09 0.43 -10.92
CA LEU A 81 -15.93 -0.19 -12.23
C LEU A 81 -16.55 -1.59 -12.30
N SER A 82 -16.46 -2.39 -11.24
CA SER A 82 -16.79 -3.82 -11.33
C SER A 82 -18.28 -4.15 -11.15
N ASN A 83 -19.15 -3.23 -10.70
CA ASN A 83 -20.58 -3.47 -10.45
C ASN A 83 -20.90 -4.77 -9.67
N LYS A 84 -19.95 -5.30 -8.89
CA LYS A 84 -20.04 -6.60 -8.20
C LYS A 84 -20.42 -6.43 -6.73
N GLU A 85 -21.34 -7.29 -6.27
CA GLU A 85 -21.96 -7.25 -4.93
C GLU A 85 -21.03 -7.65 -3.77
N ASN A 86 -19.86 -8.26 -4.03
CA ASN A 86 -18.95 -8.71 -2.97
C ASN A 86 -17.84 -7.69 -2.65
N THR A 87 -18.19 -6.65 -1.89
CA THR A 87 -17.31 -5.52 -1.52
C THR A 87 -16.14 -5.92 -0.60
N SER A 88 -16.39 -6.80 0.36
CA SER A 88 -15.41 -7.18 1.40
C SER A 88 -14.26 -8.04 0.86
N SER A 89 -14.56 -9.02 0.01
CA SER A 89 -13.53 -9.88 -0.59
C SER A 89 -12.64 -9.10 -1.56
N LEU A 90 -13.20 -8.10 -2.25
CA LEU A 90 -12.45 -7.23 -3.14
C LEU A 90 -11.44 -6.36 -2.36
N PHE A 91 -11.83 -5.85 -1.19
CA PHE A 91 -10.91 -5.15 -0.29
C PHE A 91 -9.81 -6.05 0.26
N ILE A 92 -10.12 -7.25 0.72
CA ILE A 92 -9.11 -8.19 1.22
C ILE A 92 -8.10 -8.53 0.12
N ASN A 93 -8.57 -8.83 -1.09
CA ASN A 93 -7.70 -9.04 -2.24
C ASN A 93 -6.93 -7.77 -2.63
N ALA A 94 -7.50 -6.58 -2.42
CA ALA A 94 -6.78 -5.34 -2.62
C ALA A 94 -5.57 -5.24 -1.69
N MET A 95 -5.79 -5.50 -0.41
CA MET A 95 -4.80 -5.45 0.66
C MET A 95 -3.70 -6.51 0.50
N ILE A 96 -4.05 -7.76 0.20
CA ILE A 96 -3.06 -8.84 0.01
C ILE A 96 -2.15 -8.53 -1.18
N CYS A 97 -2.71 -8.16 -2.33
CA CYS A 97 -1.92 -7.76 -3.49
C CYS A 97 -1.03 -6.54 -3.17
N SER A 98 -1.52 -5.62 -2.35
CA SER A 98 -0.76 -4.43 -1.94
C SER A 98 0.50 -4.77 -1.12
N ILE A 99 0.39 -5.73 -0.20
CA ILE A 99 1.54 -6.26 0.54
C ILE A 99 2.53 -6.92 -0.43
N GLY A 100 2.03 -7.68 -1.41
CA GLY A 100 2.85 -8.24 -2.48
C GLY A 100 3.58 -7.16 -3.29
N TYR A 101 2.92 -6.05 -3.61
CA TYR A 101 3.54 -4.93 -4.33
C TYR A 101 4.62 -4.24 -3.50
N LEU A 102 4.40 -3.99 -2.21
CA LEU A 102 5.44 -3.45 -1.33
C LEU A 102 6.65 -4.38 -1.24
N THR A 103 6.40 -5.67 -1.10
CA THR A 103 7.46 -6.69 -1.01
C THR A 103 8.26 -6.77 -2.30
N PHE A 104 7.58 -6.83 -3.45
CA PHE A 104 8.26 -6.91 -4.76
C PHE A 104 8.97 -5.60 -5.11
N ALA A 105 8.38 -4.44 -4.80
CA ALA A 105 9.03 -3.14 -4.95
C ALA A 105 10.31 -3.06 -4.10
N MET A 106 10.30 -3.59 -2.88
CA MET A 106 11.48 -3.65 -2.02
C MET A 106 12.57 -4.55 -2.62
N VAL A 107 12.22 -5.76 -3.06
CA VAL A 107 13.18 -6.69 -3.68
C VAL A 107 13.77 -6.10 -4.97
N LEU A 108 12.93 -5.54 -5.85
CA LEU A 108 13.38 -4.96 -7.11
C LEU A 108 14.25 -3.72 -6.88
N ASN A 109 13.87 -2.87 -5.92
CA ASN A 109 14.66 -1.68 -5.58
C ASN A 109 16.02 -2.05 -4.98
N PHE A 110 16.08 -3.13 -4.18
CA PHE A 110 17.33 -3.67 -3.64
C PHE A 110 18.22 -4.27 -4.72
N LEU A 111 17.67 -5.06 -5.64
CA LEU A 111 18.44 -5.67 -6.74
C LEU A 111 19.02 -4.64 -7.72
N LEU A 112 18.35 -3.50 -7.88
CA LEU A 112 18.77 -2.42 -8.77
C LEU A 112 19.64 -1.36 -8.07
N ASP A 113 19.91 -1.54 -6.78
CA ASP A 113 20.71 -0.62 -5.94
C ASP A 113 20.23 0.83 -6.02
N TYR A 114 18.92 1.02 -5.87
CA TYR A 114 18.29 2.33 -5.97
C TYR A 114 17.89 2.92 -4.60
N ASP A 115 17.86 4.25 -4.54
CA ASP A 115 17.42 4.99 -3.36
C ASP A 115 15.94 4.75 -2.97
N PHE A 116 15.61 5.11 -1.73
CA PHE A 116 14.25 5.05 -1.18
C PHE A 116 13.17 5.73 -2.03
N ARG A 117 13.53 6.79 -2.78
CA ARG A 117 12.59 7.47 -3.70
C ARG A 117 12.09 6.53 -4.81
N HIS A 118 12.97 5.70 -5.35
CA HIS A 118 12.63 4.73 -6.38
C HIS A 118 11.77 3.61 -5.82
N PHE A 119 12.02 3.15 -4.59
CA PHE A 119 11.15 2.21 -3.89
C PHE A 119 9.70 2.72 -3.84
N ILE A 120 9.50 3.97 -3.42
CA ILE A 120 8.17 4.59 -3.39
C ILE A 120 7.55 4.66 -4.79
N SER A 121 8.34 5.05 -5.80
CA SER A 121 7.89 5.10 -7.19
C SER A 121 7.45 3.73 -7.71
N PHE A 122 8.24 2.68 -7.47
CA PHE A 122 7.90 1.32 -7.87
C PHE A 122 6.63 0.83 -7.17
N ALA A 123 6.54 1.05 -5.86
CA ALA A 123 5.37 0.69 -5.09
C ALA A 123 4.09 1.32 -5.69
N PHE A 124 4.11 2.62 -5.99
CA PHE A 124 2.97 3.28 -6.64
C PHE A 124 2.73 2.83 -8.08
N SER A 125 3.78 2.53 -8.85
CA SER A 125 3.61 2.03 -10.21
C SER A 125 2.88 0.69 -10.26
N PHE A 126 3.10 -0.21 -9.31
CA PHE A 126 2.39 -1.49 -9.25
C PHE A 126 0.89 -1.30 -8.97
N ILE A 127 0.55 -0.34 -8.11
CA ILE A 127 -0.85 0.05 -7.89
C ILE A 127 -1.46 0.61 -9.19
N ALA A 128 -0.76 1.51 -9.88
CA ALA A 128 -1.22 2.09 -11.13
C ALA A 128 -1.43 1.04 -12.23
N ILE A 129 -0.48 0.12 -12.40
CA ILE A 129 -0.56 -1.00 -13.34
C ILE A 129 -1.80 -1.85 -13.04
N ARG A 130 -2.10 -2.13 -11.78
CA ARG A 130 -3.31 -2.89 -11.39
C ARG A 130 -4.61 -2.19 -11.80
N ILE A 131 -4.69 -0.87 -11.60
CA ILE A 131 -5.87 -0.08 -12.00
C ILE A 131 -6.03 -0.17 -13.52
N ILE A 132 -4.96 0.13 -14.27
CA ILE A 132 -4.95 0.10 -15.73
C ILE A 132 -5.33 -1.29 -16.24
N TRP A 133 -4.74 -2.35 -15.68
CA TRP A 133 -5.06 -3.73 -16.02
C TRP A 133 -6.54 -4.05 -15.80
N THR A 134 -7.13 -3.58 -14.70
CA THR A 134 -8.55 -3.82 -14.42
C THR A 134 -9.44 -3.09 -15.42
N ILE A 135 -9.09 -1.84 -15.75
CA ILE A 135 -9.80 -1.06 -16.77
C ILE A 135 -9.73 -1.77 -18.13
N ILE A 136 -8.53 -2.17 -18.57
CA ILE A 136 -8.32 -2.90 -19.83
C ILE A 136 -9.12 -4.21 -19.85
N ARG A 137 -9.07 -4.99 -18.77
CA ARG A 137 -9.83 -6.24 -18.66
C ARG A 137 -11.33 -5.98 -18.78
N MET A 138 -11.84 -4.92 -18.16
CA MET A 138 -13.24 -4.55 -18.29
C MET A 138 -13.58 -4.19 -19.75
N PHE A 139 -12.78 -3.36 -20.42
CA PHE A 139 -13.03 -2.99 -21.82
C PHE A 139 -12.95 -4.17 -22.79
N LEU A 140 -11.99 -5.08 -22.61
CA LEU A 140 -11.78 -6.21 -23.51
C LEU A 140 -12.81 -7.33 -23.30
N PHE A 141 -13.16 -7.64 -22.06
CA PHE A 141 -14.06 -8.76 -21.76
C PHE A 141 -15.54 -8.36 -21.67
N ASN A 142 -15.88 -7.08 -21.56
CA ASN A 142 -17.27 -6.62 -21.65
C ASN A 142 -17.76 -6.55 -23.12
N LYS A 143 -16.88 -6.83 -24.10
CA LYS A 143 -17.24 -6.94 -25.52
C LYS A 143 -17.71 -8.33 -25.95
N SER A 144 -17.72 -9.33 -25.07
CA SER A 144 -18.24 -10.68 -25.39
C SER A 144 -19.72 -10.90 -25.05
N LEU A 145 -20.46 -9.82 -24.78
CA LEU A 145 -21.91 -9.82 -24.54
C LEU A 145 -22.61 -8.78 -25.43
N VAL A 146 -22.33 -8.84 -26.73
CA VAL A 146 -23.22 -8.36 -27.80
C VAL A 146 -23.33 -9.47 -28.83
#